data_AF-A0A9W7E1F0-F1
#
_entry.id   AF-A0A9W7E1F0-F1
#
_cell.length_a   1.000
_cell.length_b   1.000
_cell.length_c   1.000
_cell.angle_alpha   90.00
_cell.angle_beta   90.00
_cell.angle_gamma   90.00
#
_symmetry.space_group_name_H-M   'P 1'
#
loop_
_entity.id
_entity.type
_entity.pdbx_description
1 polymer ?
#
loop_
_entity_poly.entity_id
_entity_poly.type
_entity_poly.pdbx_seq_one_letter_code
_entity_poly.pdbx_strand_id
1 'polypeptide(L)'
;DKFRELHPGNLQVGIDDILEDSSRFVAHRQALGLKVVEEEYIPIARQYCKYGVPSSLRGRVYRVAMGMTGSLGDKERRYFKGLTNSMSTLKYPIHDELFTMDCVTTVANDMSFFPFAEPLTNAVLAFSRDEWVSEMSKARANESLEHVCEDGSTIK
;
A
#
# COMPACT_ATOMS: atom_id res chain seq x y z
N ASP A 1 -22.02 -15.54 8.48
CA ASP A 1 -21.83 -14.61 7.35
C ASP A 1 -20.40 -14.14 7.21
N LYS A 2 -19.67 -14.74 6.27
CA LYS A 2 -18.34 -14.30 5.85
C LYS A 2 -18.53 -13.11 4.89
N PHE A 3 -17.87 -11.98 5.13
CA PHE A 3 -17.97 -10.73 4.32
C PHE A 3 -19.25 -9.90 4.46
N ARG A 4 -19.80 -9.78 5.68
CA ARG A 4 -20.96 -8.92 5.96
C ARG A 4 -20.74 -7.45 5.52
N GLU A 5 -19.50 -6.98 5.54
CA GLU A 5 -19.13 -5.62 5.17
C GLU A 5 -19.32 -5.33 3.67
N LEU A 6 -19.27 -6.35 2.81
CA LEU A 6 -19.46 -6.21 1.35
C LEU A 6 -20.92 -6.43 0.91
N HIS A 7 -21.85 -6.53 1.87
CA HIS A 7 -23.27 -6.68 1.55
C HIS A 7 -23.77 -5.48 0.71
N PRO A 8 -24.58 -5.67 -0.35
CA PRO A 8 -25.06 -4.58 -1.21
C PRO A 8 -25.85 -3.48 -0.50
N GLY A 9 -26.40 -3.78 0.68
CA GLY A 9 -27.06 -2.79 1.53
C GLY A 9 -26.11 -1.84 2.28
N ASN A 10 -24.80 -2.07 2.24
CA ASN A 10 -23.81 -1.18 2.82
C ASN A 10 -23.28 -0.23 1.75
N LEU A 11 -23.27 1.06 2.05
CA LEU A 11 -22.64 2.06 1.20
C LEU A 11 -21.11 1.95 1.25
N GLN A 12 -20.46 2.18 0.10
CA GLN A 12 -19.01 2.15 -0.05
C GLN A 12 -18.49 3.42 -0.72
N VAL A 13 -17.46 4.00 -0.11
CA VAL A 13 -16.78 5.19 -0.66
C VAL A 13 -16.02 4.80 -1.93
N GLY A 14 -16.25 5.53 -3.02
CA GLY A 14 -15.65 5.29 -4.35
C GLY A 14 -16.49 4.42 -5.28
N ILE A 15 -17.61 3.86 -4.81
CA ILE A 15 -18.58 3.11 -5.62
C ILE A 15 -19.92 3.86 -5.62
N ASP A 16 -20.42 4.19 -4.44
CA ASP A 16 -21.76 4.76 -4.24
C ASP A 16 -21.76 6.29 -4.17
N ASP A 17 -20.64 6.92 -4.54
CA ASP A 17 -20.44 8.38 -4.42
C ASP A 17 -21.44 9.18 -5.28
N ILE A 18 -22.04 8.55 -6.30
CA ILE A 18 -22.97 9.17 -7.26
C ILE A 18 -24.44 9.02 -6.83
N LEU A 19 -24.73 8.21 -5.80
CA LEU A 19 -26.11 8.00 -5.33
C LEU A 19 -26.69 9.26 -4.68
N GLU A 20 -28.00 9.41 -4.76
CA GLU A 20 -28.73 10.44 -4.02
C GLU A 20 -28.49 10.24 -2.50
N ASP A 21 -28.19 11.32 -1.77
CA ASP A 21 -27.75 11.33 -0.36
C ASP A 21 -26.36 10.74 -0.01
N SER A 22 -25.53 10.35 -0.99
CA SER A 22 -24.15 9.87 -0.75
C SER A 22 -23.27 10.87 0.00
N SER A 23 -23.54 12.17 -0.17
CA SER A 23 -22.75 13.27 0.40
C SER A 23 -22.65 13.22 1.92
N ARG A 24 -23.75 12.85 2.61
CA ARG A 24 -23.77 12.72 4.08
C ARG A 24 -22.90 11.55 4.54
N PHE A 25 -23.00 10.43 3.83
CA PHE A 25 -22.17 9.25 4.10
C PHE A 25 -20.69 9.55 3.89
N VAL A 26 -20.32 10.15 2.74
CA VAL A 26 -18.93 10.52 2.44
C VAL A 26 -18.40 11.52 3.47
N ALA A 27 -19.18 12.53 3.87
CA ALA A 27 -18.78 13.48 4.90
C ALA A 27 -18.57 12.82 6.27
N HIS A 28 -19.45 11.89 6.65
CA HIS A 28 -19.28 11.10 7.88
C HIS A 28 -18.00 10.26 7.82
N ARG A 29 -17.75 9.59 6.69
CA ARG A 29 -16.55 8.79 6.46
C ARG A 29 -15.29 9.66 6.50
N GLN A 30 -15.32 10.85 5.92
CA GLN A 30 -14.22 11.83 6.00
C GLN A 30 -13.87 12.17 7.45
N ALA A 31 -14.87 12.51 8.26
CA ALA A 31 -14.66 12.85 9.67
C ALA A 31 -14.14 11.66 10.49
N LEU A 32 -14.66 10.45 10.23
CA LEU A 32 -14.19 9.23 10.88
C LEU A 32 -12.75 8.91 10.48
N GLY A 33 -12.41 9.04 9.20
CA GLY A 33 -11.07 8.78 8.68
C GLY A 33 -10.00 9.70 9.30
N LEU A 34 -10.35 10.95 9.60
CA LEU A 34 -9.43 11.85 10.33
C LEU A 34 -9.08 11.32 11.72
N LYS A 35 -10.09 10.84 12.47
CA LYS A 35 -9.88 10.21 13.78
C LYS A 35 -9.04 8.94 13.68
N VAL A 36 -9.28 8.11 12.66
CA VAL A 36 -8.49 6.90 12.41
C VAL A 36 -7.02 7.22 12.20
N VAL A 37 -6.71 8.32 11.51
CA VAL A 37 -5.32 8.75 11.30
C VAL A 37 -4.72 9.32 12.58
N GLU A 38 -5.50 10.02 13.41
CA GLU A 38 -5.02 10.57 14.68
C GLU A 38 -4.69 9.48 15.70
N GLU A 39 -5.51 8.43 15.79
CA GLU A 39 -5.33 7.31 16.73
C GLU A 39 -4.19 6.36 16.32
N GLU A 40 -3.85 6.31 15.03
CA GLU A 40 -2.82 5.42 14.46
C GLU A 40 -2.96 3.93 14.83
N TYR A 41 -4.16 3.48 15.22
CA TYR A 41 -4.39 2.10 15.64
C TYR A 41 -4.70 1.18 14.45
N ILE A 42 -3.78 0.27 14.15
CA ILE A 42 -3.78 -0.58 12.94
C ILE A 42 -5.09 -1.37 12.74
N PRO A 43 -5.64 -2.08 13.75
CA PRO A 43 -6.87 -2.85 13.56
C PRO A 43 -8.08 -1.97 13.19
N ILE A 44 -8.17 -0.77 13.78
CA ILE A 44 -9.23 0.19 13.45
C ILE A 44 -9.06 0.70 12.03
N ALA A 45 -7.83 1.04 11.62
CA ALA A 45 -7.55 1.47 10.25
C ALA A 45 -7.94 0.40 9.21
N ARG A 46 -7.60 -0.87 9.48
CA ARG A 46 -7.98 -2.00 8.61
C ARG A 46 -9.50 -2.21 8.56
N GLN A 47 -10.18 -2.14 9.71
CA GLN A 47 -11.63 -2.24 9.76
C GLN A 47 -12.30 -1.08 9.01
N TYR A 48 -11.75 0.12 9.14
CA TYR A 48 -12.22 1.30 8.42
C TYR A 48 -12.08 1.13 6.91
N CYS A 49 -10.97 0.59 6.41
CA CYS A 49 -10.76 0.37 4.96
C CYS A 49 -11.81 -0.52 4.28
N LYS A 50 -12.52 -1.39 5.03
CA LYS A 50 -13.52 -2.32 4.47
C LYS A 50 -14.71 -1.64 3.78
N TYR A 51 -15.00 -0.39 4.11
CA TYR A 51 -16.12 0.39 3.53
C TYR A 51 -15.63 1.47 2.55
N GLY A 52 -14.39 1.35 2.06
CA GLY A 52 -13.75 2.35 1.22
C GLY A 52 -13.17 3.52 2.01
N VAL A 53 -12.21 4.20 1.39
CA VAL A 53 -11.49 5.34 1.96
C VAL A 53 -11.60 6.54 1.02
N PRO A 54 -12.03 7.72 1.53
CA PRO A 54 -12.04 8.95 0.75
C PRO A 54 -10.68 9.26 0.15
N SER A 55 -10.65 9.69 -1.12
CA SER A 55 -9.42 9.92 -1.89
C SER A 55 -8.39 10.78 -1.17
N SER A 56 -8.85 11.87 -0.52
CA SER A 56 -8.01 12.79 0.25
C SER A 56 -7.32 12.18 1.48
N LEU A 57 -7.82 11.04 1.99
CA LEU A 57 -7.29 10.38 3.18
C LEU A 57 -6.56 9.06 2.88
N ARG A 58 -6.67 8.51 1.65
CA ARG A 58 -6.11 7.18 1.28
C ARG A 58 -4.66 7.03 1.69
N GLY A 59 -3.79 7.97 1.32
CA GLY A 59 -2.36 7.90 1.63
C GLY A 59 -2.08 7.82 3.15
N ARG A 60 -2.81 8.59 3.96
CA ARG A 60 -2.65 8.62 5.42
C ARG A 60 -3.20 7.36 6.08
N VAL A 61 -4.40 6.94 5.69
CA VAL A 61 -5.07 5.76 6.27
C VAL A 61 -4.35 4.47 5.89
N TYR A 62 -3.94 4.31 4.63
CA TYR A 62 -3.24 3.09 4.19
C TYR A 62 -1.89 2.95 4.86
N ARG A 63 -1.19 4.06 5.10
CA ARG A 63 0.04 4.07 5.87
C ARG A 63 -0.17 3.43 7.26
N VAL A 64 -1.18 3.87 8.01
CA VAL A 64 -1.54 3.27 9.31
C VAL A 64 -1.96 1.80 9.16
N ALA A 65 -2.78 1.46 8.17
CA ALA A 65 -3.27 0.09 7.96
C ALA A 65 -2.15 -0.91 7.62
N MET A 66 -1.07 -0.45 6.98
CA MET A 66 0.15 -1.20 6.70
C MET A 66 1.11 -1.28 7.91
N GLY A 67 0.76 -0.66 9.04
CA GLY A 67 1.59 -0.66 10.25
C GLY A 67 2.68 0.40 10.26
N MET A 68 2.63 1.35 9.34
CA MET A 68 3.56 2.49 9.32
C MET A 68 2.96 3.62 10.18
N THR A 69 3.18 3.58 11.49
CA THR A 69 2.71 4.62 12.43
C THR A 69 3.79 5.71 12.63
N GLY A 70 3.45 6.82 13.29
CA GLY A 70 4.33 7.95 13.54
C GLY A 70 4.61 8.82 12.32
N SER A 71 5.43 9.87 12.42
CA SER A 71 5.82 10.66 11.23
C SER A 71 6.91 9.96 10.42
N LEU A 72 6.91 10.16 9.08
CA LEU A 72 7.99 9.69 8.22
C LEU A 72 9.32 10.35 8.63
N GLY A 73 10.19 9.56 9.24
CA GLY A 73 11.41 10.02 9.88
C GLY A 73 12.57 10.22 8.90
N ASP A 74 13.59 10.94 9.37
CA ASP A 74 14.80 11.19 8.57
C ASP A 74 15.52 9.91 8.15
N LYS A 75 15.45 8.85 8.98
CA LYS A 75 16.06 7.55 8.68
C LYS A 75 15.48 6.96 7.40
N GLU A 76 14.16 6.96 7.25
CA GLU A 76 13.45 6.40 6.10
C GLU A 76 13.74 7.23 4.85
N ARG A 77 13.76 8.56 4.96
CA ARG A 77 14.15 9.46 3.86
C ARG A 77 15.57 9.22 3.39
N ARG A 78 16.52 9.08 4.32
CA ARG A 78 17.93 8.79 4.00
C ARG A 78 18.08 7.40 3.38
N TYR A 79 17.34 6.42 3.88
CA TYR A 79 17.34 5.06 3.35
C TYR A 79 16.86 5.04 1.89
N PHE A 80 15.69 5.61 1.63
CA PHE A 80 15.16 5.72 0.27
C PHE A 80 16.10 6.49 -0.65
N LYS A 81 16.67 7.61 -0.18
CA LYS A 81 17.67 8.38 -0.95
C LYS A 81 18.94 7.56 -1.25
N GLY A 82 19.37 6.70 -0.31
CA GLY A 82 20.47 5.78 -0.52
C GLY A 82 20.18 4.77 -1.63
N LEU A 83 19.00 4.17 -1.62
CA LEU A 83 18.53 3.26 -2.67
C LEU A 83 18.49 3.97 -4.03
N THR A 84 17.93 5.18 -4.11
CA THR A 84 17.91 5.95 -5.37
C THR A 84 19.31 6.35 -5.85
N ASN A 85 20.24 6.68 -4.95
CA ASN A 85 21.61 7.00 -5.33
C ASN A 85 22.38 5.77 -5.84
N SER A 86 22.05 4.57 -5.35
CA SER A 86 22.62 3.33 -5.89
C SER A 86 22.25 3.12 -7.36
N MET A 87 21.11 3.69 -7.82
CA MET A 87 20.64 3.63 -9.21
C MET A 87 21.62 4.22 -10.20
N SER A 88 22.20 5.37 -9.87
CA SER A 88 23.18 6.03 -10.74
C SER A 88 24.56 5.37 -10.73
N THR A 89 24.86 4.53 -9.74
CA THR A 89 26.21 4.00 -9.50
C THR A 89 26.40 2.57 -10.02
N LEU A 90 25.39 1.71 -9.89
CA LEU A 90 25.45 0.35 -10.46
C LEU A 90 25.11 0.35 -11.95
N LYS A 91 26.01 -0.21 -12.76
CA LYS A 91 25.75 -0.51 -14.18
C LYS A 91 24.61 -1.51 -14.32
N TYR A 92 23.46 -1.03 -14.78
CA TYR A 92 22.33 -1.75 -15.41
C TYR A 92 22.35 -3.28 -15.24
N PRO A 93 21.89 -3.80 -14.10
CA PRO A 93 21.47 -5.19 -14.01
C PRO A 93 20.36 -5.45 -15.03
N ILE A 94 20.38 -6.62 -15.68
CA ILE A 94 19.36 -7.03 -16.67
C ILE A 94 17.92 -6.90 -16.12
N HIS A 95 17.73 -7.05 -14.82
CA HIS A 95 16.42 -6.92 -14.19
C HIS A 95 15.88 -5.48 -14.19
N ASP A 96 16.72 -4.45 -14.18
CA ASP A 96 16.26 -3.05 -14.20
C ASP A 96 15.58 -2.69 -15.54
N GLU A 97 16.09 -3.24 -16.64
CA GLU A 97 15.50 -3.05 -17.96
C GLU A 97 14.12 -3.72 -18.05
N LEU A 98 13.98 -4.92 -17.48
CA LEU A 98 12.68 -5.61 -17.39
C LEU A 98 11.66 -4.77 -16.61
N PHE A 99 12.00 -4.31 -15.41
CA PHE A 99 11.10 -3.47 -14.61
C PHE A 99 10.76 -2.14 -15.30
N THR A 100 11.72 -1.54 -16.00
CA THR A 100 11.49 -0.30 -16.75
C THR A 100 10.52 -0.53 -17.91
N MET A 101 10.68 -1.62 -18.67
CA MET A 101 9.75 -1.98 -19.74
C MET A 101 8.33 -2.22 -19.23
N ASP A 102 8.18 -2.88 -18.08
CA ASP A 102 6.87 -3.10 -17.46
C ASP A 102 6.23 -1.77 -17.04
N CYS A 103 7.00 -0.85 -16.47
CA CYS A 103 6.53 0.49 -16.12
C CYS A 103 6.08 1.28 -17.36
N VAL A 104 6.89 1.27 -18.43
CA VAL A 104 6.56 1.95 -19.69
C VAL A 104 5.31 1.36 -20.32
N THR A 105 5.18 0.03 -20.36
CA THR A 105 4.01 -0.65 -20.90
C THR A 105 2.76 -0.31 -20.09
N THR A 106 2.87 -0.27 -18.76
CA THR A 106 1.77 0.12 -17.87
C THR A 106 1.30 1.55 -18.13
N VAL A 107 2.24 2.49 -18.24
CA VAL A 107 1.92 3.91 -18.52
C VAL A 107 1.37 4.10 -19.94
N ALA A 108 1.87 3.34 -20.92
CA ALA A 108 1.38 3.42 -22.30
C ALA A 108 -0.06 2.92 -22.44
N ASN A 109 -0.48 1.97 -21.59
CA ASN A 109 -1.84 1.42 -21.60
C ASN A 109 -2.89 2.34 -20.95
N ASP A 110 -2.49 3.24 -20.04
CA ASP A 110 -3.39 4.20 -19.40
C ASP A 110 -2.71 5.56 -19.18
N MET A 111 -3.15 6.54 -19.97
CA MET A 111 -2.63 7.92 -19.96
C MET A 111 -2.85 8.63 -18.63
N SER A 112 -3.75 8.15 -17.76
CA SER A 112 -3.93 8.66 -16.41
C SER A 112 -2.67 8.50 -15.55
N PHE A 113 -1.80 7.54 -15.89
CA PHE A 113 -0.56 7.27 -15.17
C PHE A 113 0.67 8.01 -15.73
N PHE A 114 0.53 8.72 -16.87
CA PHE A 114 1.65 9.43 -17.50
C PHE A 114 2.41 10.37 -16.56
N PRO A 115 1.76 11.21 -15.72
CA PRO A 115 2.46 12.09 -14.78
C PRO A 115 3.28 11.34 -13.72
N PHE A 116 2.99 10.04 -13.52
CA PHE A 116 3.59 9.20 -12.50
C PHE A 116 4.63 8.22 -13.06
N ALA A 117 4.95 8.28 -14.36
CA ALA A 117 5.86 7.33 -15.00
C ALA A 117 7.24 7.28 -14.31
N GLU A 118 7.83 8.45 -14.07
CA GLU A 118 9.13 8.57 -13.40
C GLU A 118 9.05 8.20 -11.91
N PRO A 119 8.12 8.74 -11.10
CA PRO A 119 7.94 8.32 -9.71
C PRO A 119 7.70 6.81 -9.55
N LEU A 120 6.92 6.20 -10.44
CA LEU A 120 6.62 4.77 -10.42
C LEU A 120 7.87 3.95 -10.71
N THR A 121 8.59 4.28 -11.78
CA THR A 121 9.84 3.61 -12.16
C THR A 121 10.86 3.70 -11.02
N ASN A 122 11.04 4.89 -10.43
CA ASN A 122 11.93 5.11 -9.31
C ASN A 122 11.52 4.28 -8.08
N ALA A 123 10.23 4.18 -7.78
CA ALA A 123 9.76 3.36 -6.66
C ALA A 123 10.02 1.87 -6.89
N VAL A 124 9.75 1.35 -8.09
CA VAL A 124 9.95 -0.06 -8.45
C VAL A 124 11.43 -0.42 -8.43
N LEU A 125 12.29 0.41 -9.02
CA LEU A 125 13.74 0.17 -9.01
C LEU A 125 14.33 0.30 -7.60
N ALA A 126 13.79 1.20 -6.76
CA ALA A 126 14.28 1.32 -5.38
C ALA A 126 13.94 0.06 -4.59
N PHE A 127 12.74 -0.48 -4.81
CA PHE A 127 12.27 -1.72 -4.21
C PHE A 127 13.06 -2.94 -4.67
N SER A 128 13.37 -3.07 -5.97
CA SER A 128 14.13 -4.23 -6.50
C SER A 128 15.56 -4.31 -5.97
N ARG A 129 16.12 -3.17 -5.54
CA ARG A 129 17.50 -3.03 -5.04
C ARG A 129 17.61 -3.08 -3.52
N ASP A 130 16.48 -3.17 -2.83
CA ASP A 130 16.45 -3.34 -1.39
C ASP A 130 16.95 -4.76 -1.03
N GLU A 131 18.01 -4.82 -0.22
CA GLU A 131 18.60 -6.08 0.25
C GLU A 131 17.57 -6.94 1.00
N TRP A 132 16.69 -6.32 1.79
CA TRP A 132 15.64 -7.03 2.52
C TRP A 132 14.66 -7.70 1.56
N VAL A 133 14.29 -7.01 0.47
CA VAL A 133 13.41 -7.58 -0.57
C VAL A 133 14.09 -8.76 -1.24
N SER A 134 15.38 -8.65 -1.56
CA SER A 134 16.15 -9.74 -2.16
C SER A 134 16.22 -10.96 -1.23
N GLU A 135 16.51 -10.76 0.06
CA GLU A 135 16.57 -11.85 1.04
C GLU A 135 15.20 -12.52 1.22
N MET A 136 14.12 -11.75 1.37
CA MET A 136 12.77 -12.29 1.51
C MET A 136 12.28 -12.98 0.22
N SER A 137 12.76 -12.56 -0.95
CA SER A 137 12.41 -13.19 -2.23
C SER A 137 13.07 -14.57 -2.42
N LYS A 138 14.10 -14.89 -1.64
CA LYS A 138 14.68 -16.25 -1.61
C LYS A 138 13.78 -17.23 -0.84
N ALA A 139 12.91 -16.75 0.04
CA ALA A 139 11.94 -17.58 0.74
C ALA A 139 10.93 -18.14 -0.27
N ARG A 140 10.72 -19.46 -0.22
CA ARG A 140 9.85 -20.15 -1.17
C ARG A 140 8.39 -19.80 -0.89
N ALA A 141 7.60 -19.66 -1.96
CA ALA A 141 6.16 -19.40 -1.92
C ALA A 141 5.29 -20.49 -1.24
N ASN A 142 5.88 -21.53 -0.65
CA ASN A 142 5.20 -22.70 -0.10
C ASN A 142 5.81 -23.20 1.23
N GLU A 143 6.19 -22.30 2.13
CA GLU A 143 6.12 -22.65 3.54
C GLU A 143 4.79 -22.12 4.04
N SER A 144 3.87 -23.05 4.32
CA SER A 144 2.61 -22.75 5.00
C SER A 144 2.87 -21.71 6.08
N LEU A 145 2.13 -20.61 6.08
CA LEU A 145 2.16 -19.60 7.14
C LEU A 145 1.62 -20.23 8.44
N GLU A 146 2.33 -21.22 8.97
CA GLU A 146 2.10 -21.79 10.27
C GLU A 146 2.59 -20.76 11.27
N HIS A 147 1.63 -20.03 11.85
CA HIS A 147 1.89 -19.26 13.06
C HIS A 147 2.34 -20.25 14.14
N VAL A 148 3.65 -20.32 14.37
CA VAL A 148 4.21 -20.97 15.56
C VAL A 148 3.99 -19.99 16.72
N CYS A 149 3.05 -20.32 17.61
CA CYS A 149 2.91 -19.60 18.88
C CYS A 149 4.21 -19.77 19.70
N GLU A 150 4.51 -18.84 20.61
CA GLU A 150 5.71 -18.88 21.48
C GLU A 150 5.83 -20.19 22.30
N ASP A 151 4.73 -20.94 22.40
CA ASP A 151 4.62 -22.23 23.09
C ASP A 151 4.95 -23.45 22.19
N GLY A 152 5.33 -23.22 20.93
CA GLY A 152 5.69 -24.29 19.97
C GLY A 152 4.51 -25.06 19.37
N SER A 153 3.27 -24.62 19.57
CA SER A 153 2.10 -25.25 18.96
C SER A 153 1.70 -24.60 17.63
N THR A 154 1.55 -25.42 16.59
CA THR A 154 0.98 -25.04 15.29
C THR A 154 -0.55 -25.03 15.37
N ILE A 155 -1.19 -23.90 15.05
CA ILE A 155 -2.64 -23.84 14.81
C ILE A 155 -2.89 -24.16 13.34
N LYS A 156 -3.61 -25.26 13.08
CA LYS A 156 -4.13 -25.60 11.74
C LYS A 156 -5.34 -24.77 11.38
#